data_AF-A0A2Z5HV49-F1
#
_entry.id   AF-A0A2Z5HV49-F1
#
_cell.length_a   1.000
_cell.length_b   1.000
_cell.length_c   1.000
_cell.angle_alpha   90.00
_cell.angle_beta   90.00
_cell.angle_gamma   90.00
#
_symmetry.space_group_name_H-M   'P 1'
#
loop_
_entity.id
_entity.type
_entity.pdbx_description
1 polymer ?
#
loop_
_entity_poly.entity_id
_entity_poly.type
_entity_poly.pdbx_seq_one_letter_code
_entity_poly.pdbx_strand_id
1 'polypeptide(L)'
;RFRYDAALASALMDMEEDIIEGLKRQDLDDYLKGPFTVVIKESCDGMGDVSEKHGCGPAVPEKAVRFSFTLMSISVTHGNASVRVFEESKPNSELCCKPLCLMLADESDHETLTVILSPLVAEREAMKDSVLILDMAGIPRTFKFIFRGTGYDEKLVREVEGLEASGSTYICTLCDATRFEASQNMILHSITRSHAENLERYELWRTNPYHETTDELRDRVKGVSAKPFIETVPSIDAL
;
A
#
# COMPACT_ATOMS: atom_id res chain seq x y z
N ARG A 1 -13.05 10.76 2.81
CA ARG A 1 -12.41 9.82 1.87
C ARG A 1 -13.21 9.75 0.58
N PHE A 2 -12.58 9.44 -0.55
CA PHE A 2 -13.29 8.95 -1.73
C PHE A 2 -13.48 7.42 -1.64
N ARG A 3 -14.42 6.88 -2.40
CA ARG A 3 -14.50 5.43 -2.68
C ARG A 3 -13.36 5.10 -3.65
N TYR A 4 -12.59 4.06 -3.37
CA TYR A 4 -11.29 3.85 -4.01
C TYR A 4 -11.42 3.58 -5.52
N ASP A 5 -12.33 2.70 -5.91
CA ASP A 5 -12.69 2.44 -7.31
C ASP A 5 -13.11 3.72 -8.07
N ALA A 6 -13.91 4.59 -7.45
CA ALA A 6 -14.35 5.85 -8.05
C ALA A 6 -13.18 6.84 -8.20
N ALA A 7 -12.28 6.88 -7.21
CA ALA A 7 -11.07 7.70 -7.28
C ALA A 7 -10.12 7.21 -8.38
N LEU A 8 -9.97 5.88 -8.55
CA LEU A 8 -9.18 5.30 -9.63
C LEU A 8 -9.80 5.56 -11.01
N ALA A 9 -11.13 5.40 -11.14
CA ALA A 9 -11.83 5.73 -12.38
C ALA A 9 -11.65 7.21 -12.75
N SER A 10 -11.80 8.13 -11.78
CA SER A 10 -11.54 9.55 -11.99
C SER A 10 -10.10 9.81 -12.40
N ALA A 11 -9.11 9.23 -11.70
CA ALA A 11 -7.70 9.41 -12.00
C ALA A 11 -7.30 8.87 -13.38
N LEU A 12 -7.92 7.77 -13.82
CA LEU A 12 -7.72 7.22 -15.16
C LEU A 12 -8.33 8.12 -16.24
N MET A 13 -9.52 8.69 -16.02
CA MET A 13 -10.12 9.66 -16.95
C MET A 13 -9.28 10.94 -17.06
N ASP A 14 -8.71 11.42 -15.96
CA ASP A 14 -7.79 12.58 -15.98
C ASP A 14 -6.58 12.33 -16.91
N MET A 15 -6.21 11.06 -17.10
CA MET A 15 -5.05 10.62 -17.89
C MET A 15 -5.43 10.07 -19.26
N GLU A 16 -6.67 10.28 -19.71
CA GLU A 16 -7.17 9.76 -20.98
C GLU A 16 -6.26 10.17 -22.15
N GLU A 17 -5.90 11.45 -22.26
CA GLU A 17 -5.03 11.95 -23.32
C GLU A 17 -3.64 11.31 -23.28
N ASP A 18 -3.04 11.18 -22.09
CA ASP A 18 -1.72 10.56 -21.91
C ASP A 18 -1.72 9.08 -22.29
N ILE A 19 -2.78 8.34 -21.99
CA ILE A 19 -2.92 6.92 -22.34
C ILE A 19 -3.05 6.76 -23.85
N ILE A 20 -3.89 7.58 -24.50
CA ILE A 20 -4.10 7.52 -25.96
C ILE A 20 -2.82 7.92 -26.71
N GLU A 21 -2.16 8.97 -26.25
CA GLU A 21 -0.87 9.40 -26.81
C GLU A 21 0.22 8.34 -26.58
N GLY A 22 0.19 7.69 -25.41
CA GLY A 22 1.04 6.56 -25.07
C GLY A 22 0.88 5.37 -26.03
N LEU A 23 -0.36 5.03 -26.41
CA LEU A 23 -0.63 4.00 -27.42
C LEU A 23 -0.02 4.37 -28.79
N LYS A 24 -0.24 5.61 -29.25
CA LYS A 24 0.30 6.10 -30.53
C LYS A 24 1.83 6.07 -30.56
N ARG A 25 2.49 6.47 -29.47
CA ARG A 25 3.96 6.43 -29.34
C ARG A 25 4.54 5.02 -29.40
N GLN A 26 3.74 4.01 -29.09
CA GLN A 26 4.10 2.59 -29.16
C GLN A 26 3.63 1.94 -30.46
N ASP A 27 3.19 2.72 -31.45
CA ASP A 27 2.61 2.25 -32.72
C ASP A 27 1.42 1.29 -32.53
N LEU A 28 0.66 1.47 -31.44
CA LEU A 28 -0.55 0.71 -31.14
C LEU A 28 -1.80 1.49 -31.58
N ASP A 29 -2.82 0.73 -32.01
CA ASP A 29 -4.12 1.27 -32.36
C ASP A 29 -4.78 2.00 -31.18
N ASP A 30 -5.31 3.19 -31.43
CA ASP A 30 -6.03 3.96 -30.43
C ASP A 30 -7.32 3.26 -29.99
N TYR A 31 -7.89 2.36 -30.79
CA TYR A 31 -9.07 1.57 -30.43
C TYR A 31 -8.79 0.31 -29.60
N LEU A 32 -7.56 0.11 -29.14
CA LEU A 32 -7.19 -1.02 -28.29
C LEU A 32 -7.97 -1.00 -26.97
N LYS A 33 -8.61 -2.13 -26.65
CA LYS A 33 -9.53 -2.26 -25.49
C LYS A 33 -8.88 -2.81 -24.21
N GLY A 34 -7.65 -3.31 -24.28
CA GLY A 34 -6.93 -3.92 -23.16
C GLY A 34 -6.92 -5.45 -23.18
N PRO A 35 -6.61 -6.11 -22.03
CA PRO A 35 -6.58 -5.52 -20.70
C PRO A 35 -5.34 -4.63 -20.46
N PHE A 36 -5.57 -3.44 -19.94
CA PHE A 36 -4.54 -2.56 -19.39
C PHE A 36 -4.24 -2.97 -17.95
N THR A 37 -2.98 -3.02 -17.58
CA THR A 37 -2.52 -3.25 -16.20
C THR A 37 -1.97 -1.94 -15.65
N VAL A 38 -2.58 -1.47 -14.58
CA VAL A 38 -2.26 -0.22 -13.90
C VAL A 38 -1.52 -0.55 -12.61
N VAL A 39 -0.27 -0.10 -12.49
CA VAL A 39 0.50 -0.23 -11.26
C VAL A 39 0.30 1.02 -10.41
N ILE A 40 -0.17 0.82 -9.19
CA ILE A 40 -0.53 1.88 -8.24
C ILE A 40 0.46 1.84 -7.08
N LYS A 41 1.12 2.96 -6.80
CA LYS A 41 1.84 3.17 -5.54
C LYS A 41 0.84 3.68 -4.51
N GLU A 42 0.71 2.97 -3.40
CA GLU A 42 -0.06 3.43 -2.24
C GLU A 42 0.88 4.01 -1.20
N SER A 43 0.46 5.09 -0.59
CA SER A 43 1.21 5.81 0.43
C SER A 43 0.30 6.17 1.59
N CYS A 44 0.81 6.08 2.81
CA CYS A 44 0.11 6.55 4.00
C CYS A 44 1.12 7.20 4.94
N ASP A 45 0.80 8.40 5.42
CA ASP A 45 1.66 9.17 6.31
C ASP A 45 0.86 9.82 7.44
N GLY A 46 1.40 9.75 8.66
CA GLY A 46 0.94 10.52 9.80
C GLY A 46 1.62 11.89 9.87
N MET A 47 0.85 12.89 10.29
CA MET A 47 1.28 14.28 10.45
C MET A 47 1.03 14.73 11.89
N GLY A 48 2.06 15.27 12.53
CA GLY A 48 1.95 15.99 13.80
C GLY A 48 1.63 17.47 13.61
N ASP A 49 1.43 18.18 14.72
CA ASP A 49 1.27 19.63 14.76
C ASP A 49 0.12 20.18 13.89
N VAL A 50 -0.96 19.41 13.77
CA VAL A 50 -2.17 19.80 13.02
C VAL A 50 -3.17 20.43 13.99
N SER A 51 -3.07 21.74 14.22
CA SER A 51 -3.84 22.44 15.27
C SER A 51 -5.36 22.23 15.17
N GLU A 52 -5.98 21.89 16.29
CA GLU A 52 -7.43 21.80 16.40
C GLU A 52 -8.07 23.20 16.28
N LYS A 53 -9.20 23.29 15.57
CA LYS A 53 -9.95 24.55 15.46
C LYS A 53 -11.03 24.61 16.53
N HIS A 54 -11.29 25.81 17.04
CA HIS A 54 -12.51 26.07 17.80
C HIS A 54 -13.76 25.75 16.96
N GLY A 55 -14.80 25.18 17.58
CA GLY A 55 -16.05 24.88 16.90
C GLY A 55 -16.97 23.97 17.72
N CYS A 56 -18.08 23.57 17.09
CA CYS A 56 -19.09 22.69 17.70
C CYS A 56 -18.85 21.19 17.43
N GLY A 57 -17.69 20.83 16.86
CA GLY A 57 -17.35 19.45 16.52
C GLY A 57 -16.96 18.63 17.75
N PRO A 58 -16.79 17.29 17.58
CA PRO A 58 -16.15 16.48 18.61
C PRO A 58 -14.71 16.96 18.83
N ALA A 59 -14.16 16.70 20.01
CA ALA A 59 -12.74 16.87 20.25
C ALA A 59 -11.95 15.93 19.31
N VAL A 60 -10.95 16.46 18.63
CA VAL A 60 -10.10 15.73 17.69
C VAL A 60 -8.63 15.86 18.06
N PRO A 61 -7.78 14.86 17.79
CA PRO A 61 -6.35 14.99 18.03
C PRO A 61 -5.75 16.07 17.13
N GLU A 62 -4.69 16.74 17.61
CA GLU A 62 -3.91 17.70 16.80
C GLU A 62 -2.92 16.98 15.85
N LYS A 63 -3.43 15.95 15.18
CA LYS A 63 -2.71 15.06 14.28
C LYS A 63 -3.61 14.70 13.10
N ALA A 64 -3.00 14.37 11.97
CA ALA A 64 -3.71 13.87 10.82
C ALA A 64 -3.05 12.62 10.25
N VAL A 65 -3.84 11.78 9.59
CA VAL A 65 -3.33 10.71 8.73
C VAL A 65 -3.87 10.94 7.32
N ARG A 66 -3.00 10.78 6.34
CA ARG A 66 -3.34 10.89 4.93
C ARG A 66 -3.00 9.59 4.22
N PHE A 67 -4.01 9.00 3.58
CA PHE A 67 -3.83 7.92 2.62
C PHE A 67 -3.96 8.47 1.21
N SER A 68 -2.99 8.16 0.35
CA SER A 68 -2.88 8.64 -1.02
C SER A 68 -2.47 7.53 -1.97
N PHE A 69 -2.65 7.76 -3.27
CA PHE A 69 -2.17 6.86 -4.31
C PHE A 69 -1.59 7.61 -5.50
N THR A 70 -0.71 6.96 -6.25
CA THR A 70 -0.13 7.46 -7.49
C THR A 70 -0.24 6.38 -8.56
N LEU A 71 -0.70 6.73 -9.76
CA LEU A 71 -0.65 5.84 -10.92
C LEU A 71 0.78 5.84 -11.46
N MET A 72 1.54 4.78 -11.18
CA MET A 72 2.98 4.72 -11.49
C MET A 72 3.24 4.37 -12.95
N SER A 73 2.51 3.40 -13.47
CA SER A 73 2.61 3.01 -14.87
C SER A 73 1.34 2.33 -15.34
N ILE A 74 1.09 2.43 -16.64
CA ILE A 74 0.01 1.73 -17.32
C ILE A 74 0.64 0.97 -18.47
N SER A 75 0.34 -0.32 -18.54
CA SER A 75 0.83 -1.20 -19.60
C SER A 75 -0.33 -1.97 -20.22
N VAL A 76 -0.17 -2.43 -21.45
CA VAL A 76 -1.15 -3.25 -22.15
C VAL A 76 -0.48 -4.49 -22.71
N THR A 77 -1.15 -5.63 -22.61
CA THR A 77 -0.65 -6.87 -23.23
C THR A 77 -0.92 -6.81 -24.73
N HIS A 78 0.14 -6.91 -25.54
CA HIS A 78 0.05 -6.98 -27.00
C HIS A 78 0.89 -8.18 -27.49
N GLY A 79 0.22 -9.19 -28.04
CA GLY A 79 0.85 -10.47 -28.34
C GLY A 79 1.39 -11.17 -27.09
N ASN A 80 2.69 -11.44 -27.05
CA ASN A 80 3.37 -12.07 -25.91
C ASN A 80 4.13 -11.07 -25.01
N ALA A 81 4.00 -9.75 -25.26
CA ALA A 81 4.73 -8.72 -24.53
C ALA A 81 3.78 -7.80 -23.76
N SER A 82 4.26 -7.27 -22.63
CA SER A 82 3.63 -6.15 -21.94
C SER A 82 4.28 -4.86 -22.41
N VAL A 83 3.51 -4.00 -23.08
CA VAL A 83 3.97 -2.73 -23.63
C VAL A 83 3.51 -1.62 -22.69
N ARG A 84 4.45 -0.79 -22.22
CA ARG A 84 4.15 0.32 -21.32
C ARG A 84 3.70 1.54 -22.12
N VAL A 85 2.47 2.01 -21.86
CA VAL A 85 1.86 3.16 -22.54
C VAL A 85 1.99 4.44 -21.72
N PHE A 86 2.05 4.32 -20.40
CA PHE A 86 2.28 5.45 -19.50
C PHE A 86 3.28 5.06 -18.40
N GLU A 87 4.11 6.02 -18.01
CA GLU A 87 4.98 5.95 -16.84
C GLU A 87 5.08 7.34 -16.21
N GLU A 88 4.88 7.42 -14.90
CA GLU A 88 4.99 8.67 -14.16
C GLU A 88 6.46 9.12 -14.14
N SER A 89 6.71 10.27 -14.74
CA SER A 89 8.04 10.87 -14.87
C SER A 89 8.63 11.35 -13.53
N LYS A 90 7.77 11.75 -12.58
CA LYS A 90 8.16 12.27 -11.27
C LYS A 90 7.33 11.59 -10.16
N PRO A 91 7.60 10.31 -9.87
CA PRO A 91 6.73 9.47 -9.02
C PRO A 91 6.64 9.91 -7.55
N ASN A 92 7.51 10.82 -7.12
CA ASN A 92 7.52 11.40 -5.77
C ASN A 92 7.11 12.88 -5.76
N SER A 93 6.58 13.41 -6.87
CA SER A 93 6.05 14.78 -6.89
C SER A 93 4.67 14.84 -6.21
N GLU A 94 4.44 15.92 -5.48
CA GLU A 94 3.16 16.34 -4.94
C GLU A 94 2.05 16.43 -5.99
N LEU A 95 2.39 16.62 -7.27
CA LEU A 95 1.43 16.75 -8.36
C LEU A 95 0.76 15.42 -8.75
N CYS A 96 1.46 14.30 -8.55
CA CYS A 96 0.98 12.96 -8.91
C CYS A 96 0.39 12.17 -7.73
N CYS A 97 0.69 12.60 -6.49
CA CYS A 97 0.22 11.96 -5.26
C CYS A 97 -1.23 12.38 -4.97
N LYS A 98 -2.19 11.60 -5.48
CA LYS A 98 -3.62 11.91 -5.37
C LYS A 98 -4.14 11.52 -3.98
N PRO A 99 -4.73 12.47 -3.21
CA PRO A 99 -5.25 12.17 -1.89
C PRO A 99 -6.53 11.32 -1.99
N LEU A 100 -6.61 10.26 -1.18
CA LEU A 100 -7.77 9.37 -1.13
C LEU A 100 -8.56 9.50 0.17
N CYS A 101 -7.84 9.56 1.30
CA CYS A 101 -8.43 9.71 2.63
C CYS A 101 -7.62 10.67 3.47
N LEU A 102 -8.33 11.61 4.11
CA LEU A 102 -7.80 12.52 5.11
C LEU A 102 -8.60 12.28 6.39
N MET A 103 -7.89 12.09 7.51
CA MET A 103 -8.50 11.94 8.82
C MET A 103 -7.73 12.73 9.86
N LEU A 104 -8.44 13.29 10.85
CA LEU A 104 -7.84 13.85 12.05
C LEU A 104 -7.75 12.72 13.07
N ALA A 105 -6.63 12.01 13.06
CA ALA A 105 -6.36 10.83 13.87
C ALA A 105 -4.85 10.75 14.16
N ASP A 106 -4.48 10.03 15.22
CA ASP A 106 -3.11 9.61 15.43
C ASP A 106 -2.90 8.28 14.70
N GLU A 107 -1.84 8.16 13.90
CA GLU A 107 -1.46 6.89 13.27
C GLU A 107 -1.14 5.78 14.30
N SER A 108 -0.86 6.18 15.54
CA SER A 108 -0.56 5.27 16.66
C SER A 108 -1.84 4.80 17.39
N ASP A 109 -3.00 5.39 17.09
CA ASP A 109 -4.31 4.91 17.56
C ASP A 109 -4.82 3.85 16.58
N HIS A 110 -4.48 2.60 16.86
CA HIS A 110 -4.75 1.47 15.98
C HIS A 110 -6.26 1.27 15.75
N GLU A 111 -7.07 1.44 16.79
CA GLU A 111 -8.53 1.30 16.72
C GLU A 111 -9.13 2.33 15.75
N THR A 112 -8.77 3.60 15.90
CA THR A 112 -9.27 4.65 15.00
C THR A 112 -8.74 4.45 13.58
N LEU A 113 -7.45 4.13 13.42
CA LEU A 113 -6.82 3.93 12.12
C LEU A 113 -7.48 2.79 11.35
N THR A 114 -7.67 1.63 11.98
CA THR A 114 -8.28 0.45 11.35
C THR A 114 -9.75 0.67 11.02
N VAL A 115 -10.53 1.33 11.87
CA VAL A 115 -11.93 1.65 11.58
C VAL A 115 -12.06 2.54 10.34
N ILE A 116 -11.17 3.53 10.18
CA ILE A 116 -11.24 4.47 9.06
C ILE A 116 -10.69 3.85 7.77
N LEU A 117 -9.60 3.08 7.84
CA LEU A 117 -8.91 2.52 6.66
C LEU A 117 -9.46 1.18 6.19
N SER A 118 -10.08 0.37 7.06
CA SER A 118 -10.60 -0.96 6.67
C SER A 118 -11.57 -0.95 5.48
N PRO A 119 -12.44 0.06 5.27
CA PRO A 119 -13.24 0.12 4.04
C PRO A 119 -12.39 0.27 2.78
N LEU A 120 -11.29 1.05 2.83
CA LEU A 120 -10.39 1.21 1.68
C LEU A 120 -9.62 -0.08 1.40
N VAL A 121 -9.20 -0.79 2.45
CA VAL A 121 -8.58 -2.12 2.31
C VAL A 121 -9.55 -3.11 1.67
N ALA A 122 -10.81 -3.14 2.12
CA ALA A 122 -11.83 -4.01 1.53
C ALA A 122 -12.11 -3.68 0.05
N GLU A 123 -12.20 -2.37 -0.28
CA GLU A 123 -12.33 -1.90 -1.66
C GLU A 123 -11.11 -2.31 -2.50
N ARG A 124 -9.89 -2.15 -1.97
CA ARG A 124 -8.62 -2.55 -2.60
C ARG A 124 -8.56 -4.05 -2.88
N GLU A 125 -8.87 -4.90 -1.89
CA GLU A 125 -8.88 -6.36 -2.07
C GLU A 125 -9.89 -6.79 -3.13
N ALA A 126 -11.10 -6.22 -3.12
CA ALA A 126 -12.10 -6.52 -4.13
C ALA A 126 -11.65 -6.13 -5.55
N MET A 127 -10.83 -5.08 -5.69
CA MET A 127 -10.32 -4.63 -6.99
C MET A 127 -9.17 -5.49 -7.54
N LYS A 128 -8.41 -6.19 -6.71
CA LYS A 128 -7.31 -7.06 -7.18
C LYS A 128 -7.79 -8.18 -8.09
N ASP A 129 -8.92 -8.78 -7.76
CA ASP A 129 -9.53 -9.89 -8.49
C ASP A 129 -10.63 -9.44 -9.46
N SER A 130 -10.73 -8.13 -9.70
CA SER A 130 -11.76 -7.53 -10.55
C SER A 130 -11.15 -6.82 -11.76
N VAL A 131 -12.03 -6.34 -12.61
CA VAL A 131 -11.71 -5.64 -13.84
C VAL A 131 -12.61 -4.41 -13.94
N LEU A 132 -12.01 -3.23 -14.09
CA LEU A 132 -12.75 -2.00 -14.35
C LEU A 132 -12.95 -1.82 -15.86
N ILE A 133 -14.19 -1.59 -16.28
CA ILE A 133 -14.50 -1.17 -17.64
C ILE A 133 -14.82 0.31 -17.62
N LEU A 134 -14.09 1.11 -18.39
CA LEU A 134 -14.22 2.55 -18.44
C LEU A 134 -14.25 3.03 -19.89
N ASP A 135 -15.21 3.88 -20.23
CA ASP A 135 -15.29 4.48 -21.56
C ASP A 135 -14.29 5.63 -21.65
N MET A 136 -13.36 5.51 -22.58
CA MET A 136 -12.36 6.53 -22.89
C MET A 136 -12.40 6.76 -24.40
N ALA A 137 -12.49 8.00 -24.84
CA ALA A 137 -12.59 8.40 -26.24
C ALA A 137 -13.69 7.65 -27.03
N GLY A 138 -14.81 7.32 -26.36
CA GLY A 138 -15.92 6.57 -26.94
C GLY A 138 -15.70 5.06 -27.04
N ILE A 139 -14.66 4.53 -26.41
CA ILE A 139 -14.29 3.11 -26.48
C ILE A 139 -14.23 2.53 -25.06
N PRO A 140 -14.99 1.46 -24.75
CA PRO A 140 -14.90 0.78 -23.47
C PRO A 140 -13.56 0.03 -23.38
N ARG A 141 -12.68 0.50 -22.48
CA ARG A 141 -11.39 -0.10 -22.16
C ARG A 141 -11.43 -0.80 -20.82
N THR A 142 -10.60 -1.83 -20.72
CA THR A 142 -10.59 -2.80 -19.63
C THR A 142 -9.31 -2.64 -18.82
N PHE A 143 -9.41 -2.43 -17.51
CA PHE A 143 -8.28 -2.16 -16.61
C PHE A 143 -8.23 -3.17 -15.45
N LYS A 144 -7.01 -3.61 -15.15
CA LYS A 144 -6.63 -4.39 -13.97
C LYS A 144 -5.67 -3.58 -13.12
N PHE A 145 -5.67 -3.82 -11.81
CA PHE A 145 -4.89 -3.04 -10.87
C PHE A 145 -3.89 -3.91 -10.12
N ILE A 146 -2.67 -3.39 -9.98
CA ILE A 146 -1.63 -3.93 -9.11
C ILE A 146 -1.32 -2.85 -8.07
N PHE A 147 -1.76 -3.09 -6.83
CA PHE A 147 -1.49 -2.20 -5.71
C PHE A 147 -0.11 -2.52 -5.11
N ARG A 148 0.70 -1.49 -4.92
CA ARG A 148 2.02 -1.59 -4.29
C ARG A 148 2.09 -0.62 -3.13
N GLY A 149 1.88 -1.13 -1.92
CA GLY A 149 2.01 -0.35 -0.71
C GLY A 149 3.47 -0.13 -0.35
N THR A 150 4.09 0.93 -0.89
CA THR A 150 5.53 1.23 -0.68
C THR A 150 5.79 2.63 -0.11
N GLY A 151 4.77 3.49 0.00
CA GLY A 151 4.91 4.84 0.56
C GLY A 151 4.56 4.91 2.04
N TYR A 152 5.17 4.05 2.86
CA TYR A 152 4.96 3.95 4.30
C TYR A 152 6.32 4.02 4.98
N ASP A 153 6.45 4.83 6.04
CA ASP A 153 7.66 4.80 6.85
C ASP A 153 7.76 3.49 7.65
N GLU A 154 8.93 3.17 8.20
CA GLU A 154 9.12 1.91 8.92
C GLU A 154 8.18 1.78 10.13
N LYS A 155 7.86 2.90 10.80
CA LYS A 155 6.97 2.91 11.96
C LYS A 155 5.58 2.41 11.55
N LEU A 156 5.02 2.98 10.48
CA LEU A 156 3.70 2.64 10.00
C LEU A 156 3.67 1.25 9.36
N VAL A 157 4.72 0.84 8.64
CA VAL A 157 4.84 -0.55 8.14
C VAL A 157 4.73 -1.53 9.31
N ARG A 158 5.46 -1.31 10.40
CA ARG A 158 5.40 -2.19 11.58
C ARG A 158 4.01 -2.24 12.18
N GLU A 159 3.36 -1.10 12.32
CA GLU A 159 2.00 -0.98 12.86
C GLU A 159 0.97 -1.75 12.01
N VAL A 160 0.99 -1.58 10.68
CA VAL A 160 -0.02 -2.16 9.79
C VAL A 160 0.24 -3.63 9.42
N GLU A 161 1.49 -4.08 9.50
CA GLU A 161 1.92 -5.48 9.28
C GLU A 161 2.04 -6.28 10.58
N GLY A 162 1.62 -5.72 11.73
CA GLY A 162 1.57 -6.43 13.01
C GLY A 162 2.93 -6.79 13.60
N LEU A 163 3.98 -6.05 13.23
CA LEU A 163 5.33 -6.23 13.71
C LEU A 163 5.54 -5.42 14.99
N GLU A 164 6.42 -5.90 15.87
CA GLU A 164 6.89 -5.09 16.98
C GLU A 164 7.51 -3.76 16.50
N ALA A 165 7.40 -2.71 17.33
CA ALA A 165 7.96 -1.39 17.06
C ALA A 165 9.49 -1.42 16.83
N SER A 166 10.04 -0.35 16.25
CA SER A 166 11.46 -0.27 15.80
C SER A 166 12.51 -0.48 16.91
N GLY A 167 12.12 -0.40 18.18
CA GLY A 167 12.96 -0.76 19.33
C GLY A 167 13.17 -2.27 19.53
N SER A 168 12.53 -3.12 18.74
CA SER A 168 12.58 -4.58 18.86
C SER A 168 13.99 -5.17 18.67
N THR A 169 14.13 -6.41 19.14
CA THR A 169 15.22 -7.32 18.75
C THR A 169 15.15 -7.68 17.26
N TYR A 170 13.96 -7.79 16.66
CA TYR A 170 13.77 -8.03 15.23
C TYR A 170 13.77 -6.70 14.47
N ILE A 171 14.90 -6.39 13.84
CA ILE A 171 15.17 -5.04 13.35
C ILE A 171 14.65 -4.78 11.93
N CYS A 172 14.23 -5.81 11.20
CA CYS A 172 13.91 -5.69 9.79
C CYS A 172 12.43 -5.96 9.53
N THR A 173 11.81 -5.15 8.67
CA THR A 173 10.46 -5.38 8.14
C THR A 173 10.46 -6.33 6.94
N LEU A 174 11.65 -6.69 6.41
CA LEU A 174 11.83 -7.53 5.22
C LEU A 174 12.36 -8.93 5.54
N CYS A 175 13.11 -9.10 6.63
CA CYS A 175 13.69 -10.38 7.04
C CYS A 175 13.52 -10.65 8.54
N ASP A 176 13.96 -11.82 8.99
CA ASP A 176 13.81 -12.28 10.38
C ASP A 176 15.04 -12.07 11.25
N ALA A 177 16.06 -11.38 10.72
CA ALA A 177 17.31 -11.17 11.43
C ALA A 177 17.10 -10.36 12.71
N THR A 178 17.71 -10.85 13.78
CA THR A 178 17.83 -10.10 15.04
C THR A 178 18.87 -8.99 14.91
N ARG A 179 18.81 -8.00 15.81
CA ARG A 179 19.81 -6.92 15.94
C ARG A 179 21.24 -7.47 16.06
N PHE A 180 21.38 -8.54 16.85
CA PHE A 180 22.67 -9.20 17.06
C PHE A 180 23.16 -9.89 15.77
N GLU A 181 22.33 -10.71 15.14
CA GLU A 181 22.70 -11.40 13.89
C GLU A 181 23.04 -10.43 12.77
N ALA A 182 22.24 -9.36 12.60
CA ALA A 182 22.51 -8.33 11.61
C ALA A 182 23.81 -7.55 11.89
N SER A 183 24.22 -7.43 13.15
CA SER A 183 25.52 -6.84 13.51
C SER A 183 26.71 -7.72 13.13
N GLN A 184 26.52 -9.04 13.09
CA GLN A 184 27.58 -10.00 12.72
C GLN A 184 27.62 -10.22 11.21
N ASN A 185 26.45 -10.34 10.60
CA ASN A 185 26.26 -10.47 9.16
C ASN A 185 25.51 -9.24 8.65
N MET A 186 26.23 -8.27 8.09
CA MET A 186 25.65 -6.99 7.69
C MET A 186 25.01 -6.98 6.30
N ILE A 187 25.34 -7.95 5.44
CA ILE A 187 25.03 -7.87 3.99
C ILE A 187 24.35 -9.11 3.41
N LEU A 188 24.46 -10.28 4.04
CA LEU A 188 23.91 -11.52 3.51
C LEU A 188 22.57 -11.83 4.17
N HIS A 189 21.54 -11.09 3.76
CA HIS A 189 20.15 -11.32 4.12
C HIS A 189 19.29 -11.43 2.86
N SER A 190 18.22 -12.22 2.93
CA SER A 190 17.19 -12.28 1.90
C SER A 190 15.88 -11.73 2.45
N ILE A 191 15.05 -11.21 1.56
CA ILE A 191 13.66 -10.85 1.91
C ILE A 191 12.91 -12.16 2.16
N THR A 192 12.39 -12.32 3.38
CA THR A 192 11.60 -13.49 3.78
C THR A 192 10.17 -13.12 4.13
N ARG A 193 9.97 -11.97 4.79
CA ARG A 193 8.63 -11.53 5.24
C ARG A 193 7.71 -11.19 4.08
N SER A 194 6.44 -11.48 4.29
CA SER A 194 5.33 -11.05 3.43
C SER A 194 4.07 -10.87 4.25
N HIS A 195 3.09 -10.12 3.73
CA HIS A 195 1.80 -9.93 4.40
C HIS A 195 1.09 -11.26 4.71
N ALA A 196 1.10 -12.20 3.74
CA ALA A 196 0.51 -13.52 3.91
C ALA A 196 1.19 -14.32 5.03
N GLU A 197 2.52 -14.30 5.07
CA GLU A 197 3.27 -14.97 6.14
C GLU A 197 3.03 -14.30 7.50
N ASN A 198 2.93 -12.97 7.57
CA ASN A 198 2.62 -12.28 8.82
C ASN A 198 1.23 -12.66 9.34
N LEU A 199 0.23 -12.85 8.48
CA LEU A 199 -1.10 -13.33 8.88
C LEU A 199 -1.01 -14.74 9.50
N GLU A 200 -0.25 -15.64 8.88
CA GLU A 200 -0.04 -17.00 9.41
C GLU A 200 0.71 -16.98 10.75
N ARG A 201 1.76 -16.16 10.86
CA ARG A 201 2.52 -15.97 12.10
C ARG A 201 1.66 -15.40 13.23
N TYR A 202 0.78 -14.45 12.92
CA TYR A 202 -0.18 -13.95 13.90
C TYR A 202 -1.15 -15.04 14.36
N GLU A 203 -1.65 -15.89 13.46
CA GLU A 203 -2.52 -17.01 13.87
C GLU A 203 -1.78 -18.01 14.78
N LEU A 204 -0.49 -18.26 14.54
CA LEU A 204 0.36 -19.04 15.45
C LEU A 204 0.50 -18.36 16.81
N TRP A 205 0.77 -17.05 16.84
CA TRP A 205 0.86 -16.27 18.08
C TRP A 205 -0.44 -16.34 18.88
N ARG A 206 -1.59 -16.13 18.22
CA ARG A 206 -2.90 -16.08 18.85
C ARG A 206 -3.36 -17.44 19.38
N THR A 207 -3.05 -18.53 18.65
CA THR A 207 -3.52 -19.87 18.99
C THR A 207 -2.57 -20.66 19.88
N ASN A 208 -1.27 -20.32 19.87
CA ASN A 208 -0.19 -21.03 20.56
C ASN A 208 -0.36 -22.56 20.53
N PRO A 209 -0.35 -23.18 19.33
CA PRO A 209 -0.68 -24.59 19.17
C PRO A 209 0.36 -25.53 19.79
N TYR A 210 1.55 -25.01 20.11
CA TYR A 210 2.66 -25.76 20.69
C TYR A 210 2.79 -25.57 22.21
N HIS A 211 1.91 -24.77 22.82
CA HIS A 211 1.95 -24.45 24.26
C HIS A 211 3.31 -23.91 24.74
N GLU A 212 3.93 -23.10 23.90
CA GLU A 212 5.22 -22.47 24.18
C GLU A 212 5.07 -21.34 25.20
N THR A 213 6.16 -21.04 25.91
CA THR A 213 6.23 -19.81 26.71
C THR A 213 6.20 -18.59 25.79
N THR A 214 5.92 -17.42 26.36
CA THR A 214 5.83 -16.17 25.59
C THR A 214 7.11 -15.87 24.79
N ASP A 215 8.29 -16.09 25.39
CA ASP A 215 9.56 -15.81 24.72
C ASP A 215 9.86 -16.80 23.59
N GLU A 216 9.58 -18.08 23.80
CA GLU A 216 9.70 -19.13 22.77
C GLU A 216 8.74 -18.87 21.60
N LEU A 217 7.48 -18.55 21.92
CA LEU A 217 6.46 -18.25 20.91
C LEU A 217 6.82 -16.98 20.14
N ARG A 218 7.28 -15.93 20.82
CA ARG A 218 7.76 -14.69 20.20
C ARG A 218 8.91 -14.96 19.24
N ASP A 219 9.85 -15.84 19.60
CA ASP A 219 10.91 -16.24 18.68
C ASP A 219 10.39 -17.06 17.51
N ARG A 220 9.44 -17.97 17.72
CA ARG A 220 8.81 -18.73 16.63
C ARG A 220 8.17 -17.82 15.59
N VAL A 221 7.41 -16.82 16.04
CA VAL A 221 6.68 -15.88 15.15
C VAL A 221 7.52 -14.67 14.73
N LYS A 222 8.79 -14.61 15.14
CA LYS A 222 9.75 -13.55 14.82
C LYS A 222 9.18 -12.14 15.10
N GLY A 223 8.53 -11.98 16.25
CA GLY A 223 7.99 -10.69 16.69
C GLY A 223 6.72 -10.21 15.97
N VAL A 224 5.99 -11.10 15.28
CA VAL A 224 4.62 -10.81 14.81
C VAL A 224 3.63 -11.13 15.94
N SER A 225 3.10 -10.10 16.60
CA SER A 225 2.23 -10.25 17.78
C SER A 225 0.89 -9.51 17.66
N ALA A 226 0.69 -8.74 16.60
CA ALA A 226 -0.57 -8.11 16.23
C ALA A 226 -1.02 -8.61 14.85
N LYS A 227 -2.31 -8.45 14.54
CA LYS A 227 -2.86 -8.93 13.28
C LYS A 227 -2.54 -7.93 12.17
N PRO A 228 -1.84 -8.33 11.08
CA PRO A 228 -1.68 -7.49 9.90
C PRO A 228 -3.04 -7.09 9.32
N PHE A 229 -3.19 -5.85 8.86
CA PHE A 229 -4.46 -5.39 8.27
C PHE A 229 -4.32 -4.65 6.93
N ILE A 230 -3.15 -4.09 6.60
CA ILE A 230 -2.86 -3.55 5.25
C ILE A 230 -1.70 -4.36 4.67
N GLU A 231 -1.88 -4.89 3.47
CA GLU A 231 -0.77 -5.49 2.73
C GLU A 231 0.16 -4.41 2.19
N THR A 232 1.38 -4.43 2.72
CA THR A 232 2.50 -3.64 2.22
C THR A 232 3.41 -4.49 1.34
N VAL A 233 4.18 -3.84 0.46
CA VAL A 233 5.22 -4.51 -0.32
C VAL A 233 6.52 -4.47 0.49
N PRO A 234 7.20 -5.61 0.73
CA PRO A 234 8.52 -5.64 1.36
C PRO A 234 9.53 -4.80 0.57
N SER A 235 9.75 -3.58 1.03
CA SER A 235 10.53 -2.53 0.36
C SER A 235 11.13 -1.60 1.42
N ILE A 236 11.92 -0.65 0.96
CA ILE A 236 12.51 0.40 1.79
C ILE A 236 11.92 1.74 1.33
N ASP A 237 11.57 2.61 2.28
CA ASP A 237 11.29 4.01 2.00
C ASP A 237 12.60 4.77 1.80
N ALA A 238 12.68 5.54 0.71
CA ALA A 238 13.92 6.18 0.27
C ALA A 238 14.05 7.64 0.73
N LEU A 239 12.99 8.22 1.29
CA LEU A 239 12.92 9.63 1.70
C LEU A 239 13.79 9.93 2.93
#